data_AF-A0A285BKI1-F1
#
_entry.id   AF-A0A285BKI1-F1
#
_cell.length_a   1.000
_cell.length_b   1.000
_cell.length_c   1.000
_cell.angle_alpha   90.00
_cell.angle_beta   90.00
_cell.angle_gamma   90.00
#
_symmetry.space_group_name_H-M   'P 1'
#
loop_
_entity.id
_entity.type
_entity.pdbx_description
1 polymer ?
#
loop_
_entity_poly.entity_id
_entity_poly.type
_entity_poly.pdbx_seq_one_letter_code
_entity_poly.pdbx_strand_id
1 'polypeptide(L)'
;MSHNRLFRPRAAAIAVASLLVLGGTAPAMAASGGDAPHAAARHHREPLPASYSIPGDKTYPEGIARQNGTPFFYVGSTSDGTIYRGDVHQSATKVFLPGGKDGRTSVAGMKTDRAGRLIVAGGATGKVFVYDTRTRTLLHVFDTGRTDTFLNDVALAPNGDAYISDSIHPALWHITAAELKSKQVQQPLHVGVDLTNSPMVYDDGFNGNGLVVTANGRYVLLADYNDYAFYRVDLRTHQVVPVDLGGAKGVSGDGLLLRGNTLTAVTELDHPDGQISVLKLSHDYTKAELVRTVHGHGMHSPSTAAVDGHDLLIVNFQFQITNPVLPFNVARVHV
;
A
#
# COMPACT_ATOMS: atom_id res chain seq x y z
N MET A 1 -60.89 29.84 -7.95
CA MET A 1 -60.51 29.44 -6.58
C MET A 1 -58.98 29.51 -6.54
N SER A 2 -58.37 30.65 -6.21
CA SER A 2 -58.17 31.20 -4.85
C SER A 2 -57.31 30.24 -4.01
N HIS A 3 -55.98 30.42 -3.95
CA HIS A 3 -55.25 31.31 -3.02
C HIS A 3 -55.37 30.92 -1.55
N ASN A 4 -54.24 30.54 -0.92
CA ASN A 4 -53.54 31.35 0.09
C ASN A 4 -52.19 30.70 0.46
N ARG A 5 -51.06 31.43 0.32
CA ARG A 5 -50.35 32.21 1.37
C ARG A 5 -49.72 31.32 2.45
N LEU A 6 -48.39 31.16 2.45
CA LEU A 6 -47.40 32.07 3.06
C LEU A 6 -47.56 32.19 4.58
N PHE A 7 -46.55 31.74 5.35
CA PHE A 7 -45.89 32.59 6.36
C PHE A 7 -44.53 32.01 6.81
N ARG A 8 -43.50 32.86 6.80
CA ARG A 8 -42.28 32.76 7.61
C ARG A 8 -42.18 34.05 8.44
N PRO A 9 -41.96 33.96 9.75
CA PRO A 9 -41.05 34.86 10.48
C PRO A 9 -39.75 34.07 10.83
N ARG A 10 -38.54 34.65 10.96
CA ARG A 10 -38.05 35.74 11.84
C ARG A 10 -38.24 35.42 13.34
N ALA A 11 -37.34 35.79 14.26
CA ALA A 11 -35.92 36.19 14.22
C ALA A 11 -35.41 36.32 15.69
N ALA A 12 -34.11 36.57 15.87
CA ALA A 12 -33.50 37.32 16.98
C ALA A 12 -33.57 36.78 18.43
N ALA A 13 -32.38 36.36 18.91
CA ALA A 13 -31.65 36.90 20.07
C ALA A 13 -32.38 37.32 21.37
N ILE A 14 -31.85 36.81 22.49
CA ILE A 14 -31.74 37.53 23.78
C ILE A 14 -30.26 37.56 24.16
N ALA A 15 -29.80 38.64 24.81
CA ALA A 15 -28.40 38.92 25.14
C ALA A 15 -28.27 39.69 26.46
N VAL A 16 -27.02 39.90 26.92
CA VAL A 16 -26.58 40.77 28.06
C VAL A 16 -27.07 40.23 29.44
N ALA A 17 -26.49 40.47 30.64
CA ALA A 17 -25.53 41.46 31.18
C ALA A 17 -24.93 40.95 32.54
N SER A 18 -23.89 41.51 33.19
CA SER A 18 -22.72 42.35 32.82
C SER A 18 -21.84 42.70 34.06
N LEU A 19 -20.53 42.95 33.87
CA LEU A 19 -19.62 43.72 34.77
C LEU A 19 -19.27 43.06 36.15
N LEU A 20 -18.20 43.42 36.90
CA LEU A 20 -17.47 44.70 37.03
C LEU A 20 -15.94 44.55 37.30
N VAL A 21 -15.22 45.65 37.17
CA VAL A 21 -13.75 45.83 37.35
C VAL A 21 -13.42 46.48 38.71
N LEU A 22 -12.23 46.20 39.26
CA LEU A 22 -11.31 47.07 40.05
C LEU A 22 -10.16 46.16 40.55
N GLY A 23 -8.88 46.54 40.65
CA GLY A 23 -8.21 47.83 40.54
C GLY A 23 -7.15 47.94 41.64
N GLY A 24 -5.85 47.81 41.32
CA GLY A 24 -4.77 47.85 42.32
C GLY A 24 -3.37 47.82 41.70
N THR A 25 -2.46 48.67 42.19
CA THR A 25 -1.16 48.96 41.56
C THR A 25 0.03 48.68 42.49
N ALA A 26 1.06 48.01 41.93
CA ALA A 26 2.48 48.08 42.33
C ALA A 26 2.86 47.54 43.75
N PRO A 27 4.13 47.13 44.02
CA PRO A 27 5.34 47.41 43.25
C PRO A 27 6.12 46.19 42.72
N ALA A 28 7.10 46.48 41.87
CA ALA A 28 8.08 45.50 41.41
C ALA A 28 9.12 45.19 42.50
N MET A 29 9.55 43.93 42.56
CA MET A 29 10.87 43.56 43.08
C MET A 29 11.61 42.77 42.02
N ALA A 30 12.81 43.24 41.68
CA ALA A 30 13.73 42.48 40.84
C ALA A 30 14.44 41.44 41.71
N ALA A 31 14.37 40.17 41.29
CA ALA A 31 15.22 39.11 41.83
C ALA A 31 16.13 38.62 40.69
N SER A 32 17.43 38.87 40.86
CA SER A 32 18.48 38.50 39.93
C SER A 32 18.98 37.07 40.14
N GLY A 33 19.37 36.41 39.05
CA GLY A 33 20.34 35.30 39.09
C GLY A 33 19.74 33.91 39.24
N GLY A 34 19.83 33.13 38.17
CA GLY A 34 19.39 31.74 38.15
C GLY A 34 19.38 31.18 36.73
N ASP A 35 20.56 31.05 36.11
CA ASP A 35 20.74 30.30 34.86
C ASP A 35 20.47 28.81 35.13
N ALA A 36 19.20 28.43 35.17
CA ALA A 36 18.80 27.05 35.02
C ALA A 36 19.18 26.62 33.59
N PRO A 37 19.98 25.55 33.40
CA PRO A 37 20.36 25.13 32.07
C PRO A 37 19.09 24.84 31.28
N HIS A 38 18.98 25.44 30.09
CA HIS A 38 18.01 25.03 29.09
C HIS A 38 18.29 23.58 28.70
N ALA A 39 17.71 22.65 29.47
CA ALA A 39 17.54 21.28 29.05
C ALA A 39 16.68 21.36 27.78
N ALA A 40 17.34 21.26 26.62
CA ALA A 40 16.69 21.30 25.33
C ALA A 40 15.54 20.30 25.39
N ALA A 41 14.30 20.80 25.28
CA ALA A 41 13.12 20.00 25.35
C ALA A 41 13.23 18.97 24.22
N ARG A 42 13.57 17.73 24.58
CA ARG A 42 13.50 16.61 23.66
C ARG A 42 12.05 16.56 23.24
N HIS A 43 11.76 16.94 22.00
CA HIS A 43 10.43 16.83 21.44
C HIS A 43 10.05 15.36 21.49
N HIS A 44 9.34 14.97 22.54
CA HIS A 44 8.68 13.68 22.66
C HIS A 44 7.61 13.67 21.58
N ARG A 45 8.00 13.29 20.36
CA ARG A 45 7.07 12.95 19.29
C ARG A 45 6.19 11.85 19.86
N GLU A 46 4.87 12.05 19.81
CA GLU A 46 3.94 11.01 20.25
C GLU A 46 4.25 9.71 19.50
N PRO A 47 4.18 8.55 20.18
CA PRO A 47 4.43 7.27 19.55
C PRO A 47 3.44 7.07 18.40
N LEU A 48 3.94 6.52 17.29
CA LEU A 48 3.10 6.24 16.12
C LEU A 48 2.06 5.16 16.47
N PRO A 49 0.84 5.21 15.92
CA PRO A 49 -0.15 4.16 16.09
C PRO A 49 0.41 2.78 15.68
N ALA A 50 0.20 1.79 16.54
CA ALA A 50 0.51 0.39 16.24
C ALA A 50 -0.48 -0.25 15.25
N SER A 51 -1.65 0.37 15.04
CA SER A 51 -2.71 -0.10 14.15
C SER A 51 -3.49 1.09 13.57
N TYR A 52 -3.98 0.91 12.35
CA TYR A 52 -4.74 1.90 11.59
C TYR A 52 -6.05 1.28 11.08
N SER A 53 -7.19 1.70 11.63
CA SER A 53 -8.50 1.13 11.27
C SER A 53 -8.96 1.54 9.87
N ILE A 54 -9.59 0.60 9.16
CA ILE A 54 -10.18 0.78 7.83
C ILE A 54 -11.71 0.70 7.95
N PRO A 55 -12.46 1.73 7.49
CA PRO A 55 -13.93 1.71 7.56
C PRO A 55 -14.57 0.66 6.64
N GLY A 56 -15.28 -0.30 7.25
CA GLY A 56 -16.06 -1.32 6.57
C GLY A 56 -15.96 -2.69 7.25
N ASP A 57 -16.95 -3.55 7.02
CA ASP A 57 -17.01 -4.95 7.46
C ASP A 57 -16.80 -5.95 6.29
N LYS A 58 -16.67 -5.43 5.06
CA LYS A 58 -16.47 -6.18 3.82
C LYS A 58 -15.43 -5.54 2.91
N THR A 59 -14.41 -4.93 3.50
CA THR A 59 -13.37 -4.24 2.75
C THR A 59 -12.37 -5.20 2.11
N TYR A 60 -11.98 -6.25 2.84
CA TYR A 60 -10.94 -7.22 2.45
C TYR A 60 -9.73 -6.54 1.80
N PRO A 61 -8.94 -5.80 2.58
CA PRO A 61 -7.94 -4.90 2.06
C PRO A 61 -6.67 -5.67 1.67
N GLU A 62 -6.30 -5.64 0.39
CA GLU A 62 -5.18 -6.42 -0.14
C GLU A 62 -3.94 -5.54 -0.35
N GLY A 63 -4.04 -4.46 -1.13
CA GLY A 63 -2.90 -3.64 -1.53
C GLY A 63 -2.64 -2.45 -0.63
N ILE A 64 -1.37 -2.18 -0.31
CA ILE A 64 -0.92 -0.99 0.42
C ILE A 64 0.23 -0.27 -0.29
N ALA A 65 0.20 1.07 -0.30
CA ALA A 65 1.29 1.91 -0.81
C ALA A 65 1.62 3.08 0.13
N ARG A 66 2.90 3.29 0.43
CA ARG A 66 3.40 4.44 1.21
C ARG A 66 3.88 5.57 0.29
N GLN A 67 3.31 6.76 0.44
CA GLN A 67 3.71 7.94 -0.34
C GLN A 67 4.96 8.63 0.23
N ASN A 68 6.08 8.46 -0.47
CA ASN A 68 7.37 9.04 -0.09
C ASN A 68 7.29 10.56 0.16
N GLY A 69 7.93 11.03 1.24
CA GLY A 69 8.00 12.46 1.60
C GLY A 69 6.72 13.07 2.20
N THR A 70 5.66 12.29 2.39
CA THR A 70 4.40 12.73 3.04
C THR A 70 4.12 11.87 4.28
N PRO A 71 3.10 12.16 5.11
CA PRO A 71 2.64 11.21 6.14
C PRO A 71 1.65 10.16 5.58
N PHE A 72 1.32 10.16 4.29
CA PHE A 72 0.20 9.37 3.76
C PHE A 72 0.60 7.96 3.30
N PHE A 73 -0.31 7.02 3.56
CA PHE A 73 -0.34 5.71 2.91
C PHE A 73 -1.74 5.45 2.36
N TYR A 74 -1.84 4.55 1.40
CA TYR A 74 -3.06 4.17 0.69
C TYR A 74 -3.33 2.69 0.87
N VAL A 75 -4.60 2.30 0.98
CA VAL A 75 -5.03 0.90 1.09
C VAL A 75 -6.21 0.66 0.15
N GLY A 76 -6.20 -0.45 -0.58
CA GLY A 76 -7.26 -0.84 -1.52
C GLY A 76 -8.31 -1.76 -0.92
N SER A 77 -9.51 -1.76 -1.50
CA SER A 77 -10.58 -2.72 -1.27
C SER A 77 -10.70 -3.63 -2.49
N THR A 78 -10.61 -4.94 -2.27
CA THR A 78 -10.83 -5.94 -3.32
C THR A 78 -12.29 -6.07 -3.73
N SER A 79 -13.22 -5.68 -2.84
CA SER A 79 -14.65 -5.96 -2.96
C SER A 79 -15.45 -4.94 -3.74
N ASP A 80 -15.03 -3.67 -3.72
CA ASP A 80 -15.70 -2.59 -4.45
C ASP A 80 -14.71 -1.63 -5.16
N GLY A 81 -13.41 -1.81 -4.95
CA GLY A 81 -12.37 -0.92 -5.47
C GLY A 81 -12.21 0.38 -4.70
N THR A 82 -12.85 0.58 -3.55
CA THR A 82 -12.59 1.75 -2.69
C THR A 82 -11.10 1.85 -2.33
N ILE A 83 -10.53 3.05 -2.43
CA ILE A 83 -9.18 3.33 -1.93
C ILE A 83 -9.31 4.24 -0.72
N TYR A 84 -8.73 3.80 0.38
CA TYR A 84 -8.59 4.54 1.63
C TYR A 84 -7.23 5.23 1.68
N ARG A 85 -7.13 6.34 2.42
CA ARG A 85 -5.87 6.98 2.78
C ARG A 85 -5.75 7.08 4.28
N GLY A 86 -4.66 6.55 4.82
CA GLY A 86 -4.23 6.77 6.19
C GLY A 86 -3.21 7.90 6.27
N ASP A 87 -3.07 8.46 7.47
CA ASP A 87 -1.95 9.30 7.87
C ASP A 87 -1.20 8.52 8.95
N VAL A 88 0.12 8.38 8.84
CA VAL A 88 0.92 7.56 9.80
C VAL A 88 0.84 8.07 11.23
N HIS A 89 0.34 9.29 11.48
CA HIS A 89 0.10 9.86 12.81
C HIS A 89 -1.37 9.74 13.29
N GLN A 90 -2.30 9.21 12.49
CA GLN A 90 -3.71 9.06 12.85
C GLN A 90 -4.13 7.58 12.79
N SER A 91 -4.68 7.03 13.88
CA SER A 91 -5.07 5.61 13.99
C SER A 91 -6.26 5.17 13.12
N ALA A 92 -6.78 6.04 12.24
CA ALA A 92 -7.91 5.74 11.37
C ALA A 92 -7.70 6.28 9.95
N THR A 93 -7.91 5.40 8.97
CA THR A 93 -7.93 5.77 7.54
C THR A 93 -9.27 6.41 7.16
N LYS A 94 -9.30 7.09 6.00
CA LYS A 94 -10.49 7.77 5.46
C LYS A 94 -10.65 7.43 3.98
N VAL A 95 -11.88 7.33 3.48
CA VAL A 95 -12.14 7.13 2.04
C VAL A 95 -11.47 8.23 1.22
N PHE A 96 -10.61 7.83 0.29
CA PHE A 96 -9.86 8.73 -0.59
C PHE A 96 -10.47 8.75 -1.99
N LEU A 97 -10.71 7.58 -2.58
CA LEU A 97 -11.47 7.39 -3.82
C LEU A 97 -12.57 6.34 -3.56
N PRO A 98 -13.86 6.68 -3.76
CA PRO A 98 -14.94 5.70 -3.67
C PRO A 98 -14.79 4.55 -4.68
N GLY A 99 -15.26 3.37 -4.31
CA GLY A 99 -15.37 2.19 -5.16
C GLY A 99 -16.35 2.36 -6.32
N GLY A 100 -16.26 1.48 -7.31
CA GLY A 100 -17.02 1.50 -8.57
C GLY A 100 -16.73 2.68 -9.51
N LYS A 101 -16.15 3.77 -9.00
CA LYS A 101 -15.81 4.97 -9.77
C LYS A 101 -14.79 4.62 -10.86
N ASP A 102 -15.00 5.20 -12.04
CA ASP A 102 -14.12 5.04 -13.21
C ASP A 102 -14.00 3.58 -13.72
N GLY A 103 -14.91 2.68 -13.28
CA GLY A 103 -14.86 1.24 -13.59
C GLY A 103 -13.95 0.43 -12.67
N ARG A 104 -13.36 1.04 -11.64
CA ARG A 104 -12.53 0.36 -10.64
C ARG A 104 -13.40 -0.35 -9.61
N THR A 105 -13.68 -1.62 -9.84
CA THR A 105 -14.51 -2.49 -8.97
C THR A 105 -13.69 -3.36 -8.01
N SER A 106 -12.36 -3.38 -8.16
CA SER A 106 -11.43 -4.06 -7.27
C SER A 106 -10.10 -3.31 -7.22
N VAL A 107 -9.34 -3.52 -6.16
CA VAL A 107 -7.95 -3.09 -6.02
C VAL A 107 -7.18 -4.19 -5.31
N ALA A 108 -6.35 -4.90 -6.07
CA ALA A 108 -5.45 -5.93 -5.54
C ALA A 108 -4.19 -5.27 -5.00
N GLY A 109 -3.23 -4.90 -5.85
CA GLY A 109 -2.00 -4.21 -5.46
C GLY A 109 -1.91 -2.74 -5.88
N MET A 110 -0.91 -2.04 -5.34
CA MET A 110 -0.66 -0.63 -5.65
C MET A 110 0.75 -0.18 -5.29
N LYS A 111 1.24 0.88 -5.95
CA LYS A 111 2.41 1.67 -5.53
C LYS A 111 2.20 3.16 -5.83
N THR A 112 2.88 4.03 -5.09
CA THR A 112 2.98 5.46 -5.43
C THR A 112 4.37 5.80 -5.95
N ASP A 113 4.44 6.66 -6.95
CA ASP A 113 5.71 7.13 -7.52
C ASP A 113 6.14 8.52 -7.04
N ARG A 114 7.31 8.96 -7.51
CA ARG A 114 7.90 10.27 -7.18
C ARG A 114 7.18 11.45 -7.84
N ALA A 115 6.31 11.22 -8.82
CA ALA A 115 5.47 12.26 -9.43
C ALA A 115 4.16 12.48 -8.66
N GLY A 116 3.91 11.69 -7.60
CA GLY A 116 2.66 11.75 -6.85
C GLY A 116 1.51 11.05 -7.55
N ARG A 117 1.79 10.08 -8.43
CA ARG A 117 0.78 9.20 -9.01
C ARG A 117 0.63 7.95 -8.14
N LEU A 118 -0.61 7.51 -7.93
CA LEU A 118 -0.97 6.22 -7.34
C LEU A 118 -1.34 5.28 -8.48
N ILE A 119 -0.58 4.21 -8.66
CA ILE A 119 -0.74 3.19 -9.71
C ILE A 119 -1.33 1.96 -9.03
N VAL A 120 -2.43 1.45 -9.59
CA VAL A 120 -3.37 0.54 -8.91
C VAL A 120 -3.73 -0.61 -9.83
N ALA A 121 -3.37 -1.84 -9.44
CA ALA A 121 -3.76 -3.04 -10.16
C ALA A 121 -5.18 -3.46 -9.77
N GLY A 122 -6.03 -3.70 -10.75
CA GLY A 122 -7.47 -3.93 -10.59
C GLY A 122 -7.89 -5.40 -10.52
N GLY A 123 -6.97 -6.32 -10.21
CA GLY A 123 -7.26 -7.76 -10.12
C GLY A 123 -7.90 -8.31 -11.39
N ALA A 124 -9.00 -9.04 -11.22
CA ALA A 124 -9.79 -9.68 -12.28
C ALA A 124 -10.37 -8.72 -13.35
N THR A 125 -10.27 -7.39 -13.18
CA THR A 125 -10.71 -6.44 -14.23
C THR A 125 -9.80 -6.41 -15.45
N GLY A 126 -8.57 -6.92 -15.34
CA GLY A 126 -7.54 -6.81 -16.39
C GLY A 126 -7.02 -5.38 -16.58
N LYS A 127 -7.19 -4.49 -15.60
CA LYS A 127 -6.88 -3.05 -15.74
C LYS A 127 -5.96 -2.51 -14.65
N VAL A 128 -5.13 -1.55 -15.03
CA VAL A 128 -4.32 -0.75 -14.11
C VAL A 128 -4.82 0.70 -14.16
N PHE A 129 -5.23 1.22 -13.01
CA PHE A 129 -5.74 2.58 -12.86
C PHE A 129 -4.64 3.48 -12.28
N VAL A 130 -4.51 4.71 -12.79
CA VAL A 130 -3.50 5.67 -12.31
C VAL A 130 -4.18 6.98 -11.90
N TYR A 131 -3.93 7.45 -10.67
CA TYR A 131 -4.55 8.63 -10.09
C TYR A 131 -3.53 9.66 -9.60
N ASP A 132 -3.81 10.96 -9.75
CA ASP A 132 -3.06 12.03 -9.04
C ASP A 132 -3.44 11.99 -7.54
N THR A 133 -2.45 11.80 -6.66
CA THR A 133 -2.65 11.67 -5.20
C THR A 133 -3.15 12.94 -4.50
N ARG A 134 -3.00 14.11 -5.14
CA ARG A 134 -3.35 15.44 -4.62
C ARG A 134 -4.72 15.88 -5.12
N THR A 135 -5.03 15.73 -6.41
CA THR A 135 -6.31 16.13 -7.01
C THR A 135 -7.35 15.01 -7.05
N ARG A 136 -6.94 13.75 -6.87
CA ARG A 136 -7.77 12.54 -7.01
C ARG A 136 -8.33 12.33 -8.43
N THR A 137 -7.71 12.95 -9.41
CA THR A 137 -8.08 12.84 -10.82
C THR A 137 -7.55 11.52 -11.40
N LEU A 138 -8.39 10.81 -12.16
CA LEU A 138 -7.94 9.70 -13.00
C LEU A 138 -7.03 10.25 -14.10
N LEU A 139 -5.80 9.75 -14.16
CA LEU A 139 -4.82 10.09 -15.18
C LEU A 139 -4.85 9.06 -16.31
N HIS A 140 -4.83 7.77 -15.97
CA HIS A 140 -4.80 6.68 -16.94
C HIS A 140 -5.63 5.47 -16.50
N VAL A 141 -6.09 4.72 -17.49
CA VAL A 141 -6.53 3.33 -17.40
C VAL A 141 -5.75 2.58 -18.46
N PHE A 142 -4.96 1.60 -18.04
CA PHE A 142 -4.29 0.65 -18.91
C PHE A 142 -5.10 -0.64 -18.91
N ASP A 143 -5.38 -1.20 -20.09
CA ASP A 143 -6.28 -2.35 -20.25
C ASP A 143 -5.62 -3.48 -21.04
N THR A 144 -5.56 -4.68 -20.47
CA THR A 144 -5.04 -5.88 -21.17
C THR A 144 -5.94 -6.27 -22.34
N GLY A 145 -7.23 -5.89 -22.31
CA GLY A 145 -8.25 -6.40 -23.23
C GLY A 145 -8.58 -7.88 -23.02
N ARG A 146 -8.12 -8.48 -21.93
CA ARG A 146 -8.28 -9.91 -21.60
C ARG A 146 -9.31 -10.14 -20.50
N THR A 147 -9.73 -11.40 -20.36
CA THR A 147 -10.65 -11.87 -19.29
C THR A 147 -10.07 -13.00 -18.45
N ASP A 148 -8.90 -13.53 -18.83
CA ASP A 148 -8.15 -14.61 -18.19
C ASP A 148 -6.92 -14.06 -17.43
N THR A 149 -7.12 -12.95 -16.73
CA THR A 149 -6.06 -12.19 -16.05
C THR A 149 -6.48 -11.84 -14.63
N PHE A 150 -5.55 -11.88 -13.69
CA PHE A 150 -5.70 -11.24 -12.37
C PHE A 150 -4.47 -10.39 -12.09
N LEU A 151 -4.57 -9.09 -12.38
CA LEU A 151 -3.48 -8.16 -12.15
C LEU A 151 -3.31 -7.93 -10.65
N ASN A 152 -2.32 -8.58 -10.04
CA ASN A 152 -2.16 -8.55 -8.59
C ASN A 152 -1.33 -7.35 -8.12
N ASP A 153 0.01 -7.43 -8.11
CA ASP A 153 0.85 -6.41 -7.49
C ASP A 153 1.56 -5.52 -8.51
N VAL A 154 2.08 -4.38 -8.05
CA VAL A 154 2.79 -3.37 -8.84
C VAL A 154 4.18 -3.18 -8.27
N ALA A 155 5.21 -3.10 -9.11
CA ALA A 155 6.54 -2.60 -8.75
C ALA A 155 6.98 -1.46 -9.67
N LEU A 156 7.80 -0.55 -9.14
CA LEU A 156 8.33 0.60 -9.87
C LEU A 156 9.83 0.45 -10.10
N ALA A 157 10.25 0.58 -11.36
CA ALA A 157 11.64 0.57 -11.74
C ALA A 157 12.29 1.96 -11.55
N PRO A 158 13.63 2.04 -11.37
CA PRO A 158 14.33 3.31 -11.15
C PRO A 158 14.19 4.34 -12.28
N ASN A 159 13.95 3.88 -13.52
CA ASN A 159 13.69 4.72 -14.70
C ASN A 159 12.28 5.36 -14.71
N GLY A 160 11.38 4.93 -13.82
CA GLY A 160 10.00 5.39 -13.72
C GLY A 160 8.97 4.52 -14.45
N ASP A 161 9.37 3.36 -14.98
CA ASP A 161 8.45 2.35 -15.49
C ASP A 161 7.76 1.61 -14.33
N ALA A 162 6.60 1.01 -14.62
CA ALA A 162 5.90 0.11 -13.72
C ALA A 162 5.81 -1.29 -14.34
N TYR A 163 6.00 -2.31 -13.51
CA TYR A 163 5.76 -3.72 -13.83
C TYR A 163 4.62 -4.22 -12.95
N ILE A 164 3.76 -5.06 -13.51
CA ILE A 164 2.55 -5.58 -12.85
C ILE A 164 2.53 -7.10 -13.03
N SER A 165 2.36 -7.83 -11.94
CA SER A 165 2.19 -9.28 -11.99
C SER A 165 0.78 -9.64 -12.42
N ASP A 166 0.67 -10.82 -13.03
CA ASP A 166 -0.60 -11.46 -13.29
C ASP A 166 -0.54 -12.85 -12.68
N SER A 167 -1.50 -13.15 -11.80
CA SER A 167 -1.54 -14.41 -11.06
C SER A 167 -2.22 -15.54 -11.82
N ILE A 168 -2.87 -15.24 -12.95
CA ILE A 168 -3.57 -16.21 -13.81
C ILE A 168 -2.91 -16.30 -15.19
N HIS A 169 -2.59 -15.16 -15.81
CA HIS A 169 -1.89 -15.15 -17.10
C HIS A 169 -0.37 -15.19 -16.87
N PRO A 170 0.41 -16.07 -17.54
CA PRO A 170 1.86 -16.17 -17.32
C PRO A 170 2.63 -15.01 -17.96
N ALA A 171 2.52 -13.81 -17.37
CA ALA A 171 3.15 -12.59 -17.86
C ALA A 171 3.50 -11.60 -16.74
N LEU A 172 4.55 -10.81 -16.99
CA LEU A 172 4.69 -9.49 -16.37
C LEU A 172 4.24 -8.43 -17.37
N TRP A 173 3.22 -7.67 -17.00
CA TRP A 173 2.76 -6.51 -17.76
C TRP A 173 3.66 -5.31 -17.50
N HIS A 174 3.83 -4.43 -18.49
CA HIS A 174 4.75 -3.29 -18.42
C HIS A 174 4.04 -2.00 -18.83
N ILE A 175 4.28 -0.94 -18.08
CA ILE A 175 3.89 0.43 -18.39
C ILE A 175 5.14 1.29 -18.35
N THR A 176 5.46 1.96 -19.45
CA THR A 176 6.64 2.81 -19.54
C THR A 176 6.45 4.15 -18.82
N ALA A 177 7.56 4.75 -18.40
CA ALA A 177 7.63 6.11 -17.90
C ALA A 177 7.15 7.16 -18.93
N ALA A 178 7.06 6.81 -20.22
CA ALA A 178 6.55 7.65 -21.28
C ALA A 178 5.01 7.61 -21.35
N GLU A 179 4.41 6.41 -21.31
CA GLU A 179 2.95 6.23 -21.27
C GLU A 179 2.32 6.83 -20.01
N LEU A 180 3.00 6.71 -18.86
CA LEU A 180 2.60 7.39 -17.61
C LEU A 180 2.71 8.93 -17.69
N LYS A 181 3.39 9.49 -18.69
CA LYS A 181 3.46 10.93 -18.99
C LYS A 181 2.57 11.34 -20.17
N SER A 182 1.85 10.39 -20.76
CA SER A 182 0.92 10.62 -21.86
C SER A 182 -0.21 11.58 -21.44
N LYS A 183 -0.90 12.15 -22.43
CA LYS A 183 -2.19 12.83 -22.22
C LYS A 183 -3.39 11.94 -22.49
N GLN A 184 -3.15 10.70 -22.95
CA GLN A 184 -4.20 9.72 -23.20
C GLN A 184 -4.58 9.05 -21.87
N VAL A 185 -5.89 9.05 -21.57
CA VAL A 185 -6.41 8.38 -20.37
C VAL A 185 -6.51 6.88 -20.64
N GLN A 186 -7.20 6.47 -21.71
CA GLN A 186 -7.32 5.06 -22.10
C GLN A 186 -6.09 4.65 -22.92
N GLN A 187 -5.38 3.62 -22.48
CA GLN A 187 -4.19 3.08 -23.14
C GLN A 187 -4.24 1.53 -23.07
N PRO A 188 -3.71 0.80 -24.07
CA PRO A 188 -3.52 -0.64 -23.94
C PRO A 188 -2.47 -0.96 -22.86
N LEU A 189 -2.61 -2.10 -22.19
CA LEU A 189 -1.56 -2.69 -21.35
C LEU A 189 -0.84 -3.78 -22.14
N HIS A 190 0.49 -3.72 -22.19
CA HIS A 190 1.30 -4.63 -22.98
C HIS A 190 2.11 -5.60 -22.11
N VAL A 191 2.28 -6.84 -22.59
CA VAL A 191 3.18 -7.82 -21.97
C VAL A 191 4.61 -7.30 -22.10
N GLY A 192 5.27 -7.08 -20.97
CA GLY A 192 6.70 -6.77 -20.92
C GLY A 192 7.56 -8.02 -20.94
N VAL A 193 7.17 -9.04 -20.18
CA VAL A 193 7.82 -10.36 -20.16
C VAL A 193 6.78 -11.46 -20.25
N ASP A 194 6.93 -12.35 -21.22
CA ASP A 194 6.18 -13.60 -21.33
C ASP A 194 6.86 -14.69 -20.47
N LEU A 195 6.09 -15.32 -19.58
CA LEU A 195 6.55 -16.36 -18.65
C LEU A 195 6.11 -17.78 -19.10
N THR A 196 5.33 -17.91 -20.17
CA THR A 196 4.70 -19.17 -20.64
C THR A 196 5.70 -20.31 -20.87
N ASN A 197 6.92 -19.97 -21.30
CA ASN A 197 8.00 -20.94 -21.58
C ASN A 197 9.17 -20.80 -20.59
N SER A 198 8.89 -20.36 -19.37
CA SER A 198 9.87 -20.16 -18.31
C SER A 198 9.94 -21.34 -17.33
N PRO A 199 10.92 -21.40 -16.41
CA PRO A 199 10.95 -22.38 -15.32
C PRO A 199 9.89 -22.15 -14.23
N MET A 200 9.12 -21.06 -14.31
CA MET A 200 7.97 -20.78 -13.45
C MET A 200 6.72 -21.32 -14.14
N VAL A 201 6.11 -22.34 -13.55
CA VAL A 201 4.92 -23.01 -14.08
C VAL A 201 3.69 -22.33 -13.49
N TYR A 202 2.68 -22.07 -14.33
CA TYR A 202 1.39 -21.56 -13.88
C TYR A 202 0.39 -22.71 -13.87
N ASP A 203 -0.03 -23.13 -12.68
CA ASP A 203 -1.04 -24.15 -12.43
C ASP A 203 -2.41 -23.51 -12.09
N ASP A 204 -3.44 -24.33 -11.87
CA ASP A 204 -4.78 -23.88 -11.49
C ASP A 204 -4.76 -23.14 -10.14
N GLY A 205 -4.92 -21.81 -10.16
CA GLY A 205 -4.95 -20.97 -8.96
C GLY A 205 -4.35 -19.59 -9.17
N PHE A 206 -3.75 -19.04 -8.11
CA PHE A 206 -2.93 -17.83 -8.17
C PHE A 206 -1.45 -18.21 -8.10
N ASN A 207 -0.70 -17.86 -9.14
CA ASN A 207 0.73 -18.20 -9.28
C ASN A 207 1.58 -16.95 -9.05
N GLY A 208 2.01 -16.25 -10.11
CA GLY A 208 2.82 -15.04 -9.99
C GLY A 208 2.11 -13.90 -9.25
N ASN A 209 2.63 -13.57 -8.07
CA ASN A 209 1.98 -12.63 -7.16
C ASN A 209 2.86 -11.42 -6.83
N GLY A 210 3.29 -11.19 -5.59
CA GLY A 210 4.05 -9.99 -5.25
C GLY A 210 5.36 -9.87 -6.01
N LEU A 211 5.72 -8.64 -6.38
CA LEU A 211 6.95 -8.37 -7.13
C LEU A 211 7.70 -7.12 -6.67
N VAL A 212 9.00 -7.11 -6.90
CA VAL A 212 9.90 -5.98 -6.64
C VAL A 212 10.94 -5.85 -7.75
N VAL A 213 11.25 -4.61 -8.14
CA VAL A 213 12.35 -4.32 -9.08
C VAL A 213 13.63 -4.03 -8.29
N THR A 214 14.77 -4.60 -8.72
CA THR A 214 16.07 -4.36 -8.10
C THR A 214 16.53 -2.90 -8.25
N ALA A 215 17.35 -2.42 -7.32
CA ALA A 215 17.76 -1.00 -7.28
C ALA A 215 18.52 -0.51 -8.54
N ASN A 216 19.08 -1.42 -9.34
CA ASN A 216 19.72 -1.14 -10.62
C ASN A 216 18.76 -1.22 -11.84
N GLY A 217 17.47 -1.52 -11.62
CA GLY A 217 16.46 -1.64 -12.67
C GLY A 217 16.60 -2.86 -13.58
N ARG A 218 17.49 -3.80 -13.27
CA ARG A 218 17.81 -4.93 -14.16
C ARG A 218 16.91 -6.15 -13.97
N TYR A 219 16.46 -6.40 -12.74
CA TYR A 219 15.72 -7.62 -12.41
C TYR A 219 14.39 -7.29 -11.74
N VAL A 220 13.38 -8.10 -12.03
CA VAL A 220 12.25 -8.31 -11.12
C VAL A 220 12.54 -9.54 -10.27
N LEU A 221 12.24 -9.47 -8.97
CA LEU A 221 12.00 -10.63 -8.13
C LEU A 221 10.48 -10.80 -8.02
N LEU A 222 10.00 -12.00 -8.32
CA LEU A 222 8.59 -12.36 -8.36
C LEU A 222 8.38 -13.54 -7.41
N ALA A 223 7.37 -13.48 -6.57
CA ALA A 223 6.91 -14.63 -5.79
C ALA A 223 5.95 -15.47 -6.63
N ASP A 224 6.05 -16.79 -6.44
CA ASP A 224 5.03 -17.74 -6.85
C ASP A 224 4.24 -18.16 -5.61
N TYR A 225 2.97 -17.76 -5.57
CA TYR A 225 2.07 -18.00 -4.45
C TYR A 225 1.63 -19.47 -4.38
N ASN A 226 1.59 -20.19 -5.51
CA ASN A 226 1.16 -21.58 -5.57
C ASN A 226 2.31 -22.53 -5.20
N ASP A 227 3.51 -22.25 -5.74
CA ASP A 227 4.69 -23.12 -5.61
C ASP A 227 5.58 -22.78 -4.38
N TYR A 228 5.22 -21.77 -3.58
CA TYR A 228 6.00 -21.32 -2.41
C TYR A 228 7.44 -20.95 -2.83
N ALA A 229 7.57 -20.36 -4.03
CA ALA A 229 8.84 -20.19 -4.74
C ALA A 229 9.09 -18.71 -5.08
N PHE A 230 10.31 -18.40 -5.50
CA PHE A 230 10.70 -17.07 -5.95
C PHE A 230 11.55 -17.16 -7.20
N TYR A 231 11.36 -16.21 -8.12
CA TYR A 231 12.03 -16.17 -9.40
C TYR A 231 12.65 -14.80 -9.65
N ARG A 232 13.85 -14.80 -10.24
CA ARG A 232 14.54 -13.60 -10.74
C ARG A 232 14.41 -13.52 -12.26
N VAL A 233 13.72 -12.49 -12.74
CA VAL A 233 13.49 -12.19 -14.16
C VAL A 233 14.43 -11.07 -14.61
N ASP A 234 15.32 -11.32 -15.59
CA ASP A 234 16.16 -10.29 -16.20
C ASP A 234 15.37 -9.48 -17.24
N LEU A 235 15.07 -8.22 -16.94
CA LEU A 235 14.21 -7.33 -17.75
C LEU A 235 14.79 -6.95 -19.12
N ARG A 236 16.05 -7.33 -19.42
CA ARG A 236 16.71 -7.06 -20.71
C ARG A 236 16.75 -8.29 -21.61
N THR A 237 16.79 -9.49 -21.02
CA THR A 237 16.93 -10.77 -21.75
C THR A 237 15.74 -11.70 -21.60
N HIS A 238 14.80 -11.34 -20.71
CA HIS A 238 13.62 -12.11 -20.33
C HIS A 238 13.97 -13.49 -19.76
N GLN A 239 15.22 -13.68 -19.31
CA GLN A 239 15.64 -14.90 -18.65
C GLN A 239 15.08 -14.95 -17.23
N VAL A 240 14.30 -16.00 -16.96
CA VAL A 240 13.77 -16.34 -15.64
C VAL A 240 14.66 -17.40 -15.00
N VAL A 241 15.04 -17.20 -13.74
CA VAL A 241 15.88 -18.12 -12.96
C VAL A 241 15.27 -18.29 -11.56
N PRO A 242 15.05 -19.52 -11.05
CA PRO A 242 14.63 -19.73 -9.66
C PRO A 242 15.62 -19.15 -8.66
N VAL A 243 15.14 -18.65 -7.53
CA VAL A 243 15.98 -18.21 -6.40
C VAL A 243 16.16 -19.39 -5.44
N ASP A 244 17.39 -19.88 -5.36
CA ASP A 244 17.78 -20.97 -4.46
C ASP A 244 17.73 -20.50 -2.99
N LEU A 245 16.75 -20.99 -2.24
CA LEU A 245 16.54 -20.68 -0.81
C LEU A 245 17.48 -21.46 0.14
N GLY A 246 18.52 -22.14 -0.38
CA GLY A 246 19.49 -22.87 0.43
C GLY A 246 18.89 -24.05 1.23
N GLY A 247 17.71 -24.54 0.82
CA GLY A 247 16.97 -25.59 1.52
C GLY A 247 16.04 -25.11 2.63
N ALA A 248 15.88 -23.79 2.84
CA ALA A 248 14.90 -23.24 3.78
C ALA A 248 13.46 -23.73 3.49
N LYS A 249 12.62 -23.76 4.53
CA LYS A 249 11.24 -24.27 4.52
C LYS A 249 10.33 -23.31 5.28
N GLY A 250 9.04 -23.32 4.94
CA GLY A 250 8.08 -22.34 5.47
C GLY A 250 8.46 -20.92 5.05
N VAL A 251 8.69 -20.72 3.74
CA VAL A 251 9.04 -19.41 3.15
C VAL A 251 8.29 -19.28 1.84
N SER A 252 7.11 -18.68 1.91
CA SER A 252 6.37 -18.20 0.74
C SER A 252 6.32 -16.67 0.71
N GLY A 253 5.69 -16.12 -0.32
CA GLY A 253 5.41 -14.70 -0.44
C GLY A 253 4.12 -14.46 -1.19
N ASP A 254 3.22 -13.71 -0.57
CA ASP A 254 2.29 -12.86 -1.28
C ASP A 254 3.02 -11.54 -1.57
N GLY A 255 2.95 -10.57 -0.66
CA GLY A 255 3.60 -9.26 -0.81
C GLY A 255 5.12 -9.24 -0.66
N LEU A 256 5.83 -8.54 -1.55
CA LEU A 256 7.29 -8.39 -1.52
C LEU A 256 7.77 -6.95 -1.27
N LEU A 257 8.87 -6.82 -0.52
CA LEU A 257 9.60 -5.58 -0.29
C LEU A 257 11.12 -5.81 -0.41
N LEU A 258 11.84 -4.92 -1.10
CA LEU A 258 13.29 -5.02 -1.28
C LEU A 258 14.01 -3.78 -0.75
N ARG A 259 14.97 -3.98 0.17
CA ARG A 259 15.87 -2.94 0.67
C ARG A 259 17.32 -3.39 0.49
N GLY A 260 17.99 -2.89 -0.55
CA GLY A 260 19.31 -3.38 -0.95
C GLY A 260 19.24 -4.85 -1.37
N ASN A 261 20.04 -5.71 -0.73
CA ASN A 261 19.99 -7.18 -0.90
C ASN A 261 19.24 -7.87 0.25
N THR A 262 18.31 -7.19 0.91
CA THR A 262 17.39 -7.80 1.88
C THR A 262 15.98 -7.78 1.28
N LEU A 263 15.46 -8.96 0.98
CA LEU A 263 14.07 -9.17 0.58
C LEU A 263 13.26 -9.47 1.83
N THR A 264 12.09 -8.86 1.92
CA THR A 264 11.07 -9.18 2.92
C THR A 264 9.84 -9.67 2.18
N ALA A 265 9.44 -10.91 2.46
CA ALA A 265 8.20 -11.50 1.96
C ALA A 265 7.17 -11.54 3.08
N VAL A 266 5.92 -11.24 2.76
CA VAL A 266 4.76 -11.24 3.67
C VAL A 266 3.72 -12.18 3.09
N THR A 267 3.03 -12.94 3.95
CA THR A 267 2.03 -13.92 3.52
C THR A 267 1.21 -14.44 4.71
N GLU A 268 0.03 -14.97 4.40
CA GLU A 268 -0.84 -15.78 5.25
C GLU A 268 -0.63 -17.30 5.11
N LEU A 269 0.05 -17.77 4.07
CA LEU A 269 0.09 -19.18 3.66
C LEU A 269 0.72 -20.11 4.72
N ASP A 270 1.87 -19.72 5.26
CA ASP A 270 2.69 -20.57 6.14
C ASP A 270 2.20 -20.61 7.60
N HIS A 271 1.36 -19.65 8.04
CA HIS A 271 0.99 -19.50 9.46
C HIS A 271 -0.35 -18.74 9.63
N PRO A 272 -1.26 -19.16 10.55
CA PRO A 272 -2.59 -18.56 10.69
C PRO A 272 -2.59 -17.07 11.08
N ASP A 273 -1.63 -16.63 11.90
CA ASP A 273 -1.42 -15.21 12.22
C ASP A 273 -0.64 -14.45 11.14
N GLY A 274 -0.32 -15.09 10.02
CA GLY A 274 0.61 -14.60 9.01
C GLY A 274 2.08 -14.74 9.38
N GLN A 275 2.91 -14.40 8.40
CA GLN A 275 4.36 -14.50 8.46
C GLN A 275 5.03 -13.34 7.72
N ILE A 276 6.15 -12.86 8.27
CA ILE A 276 7.12 -12.02 7.58
C ILE A 276 8.46 -12.77 7.53
N SER A 277 8.91 -13.10 6.33
CA SER A 277 10.19 -13.76 6.04
C SER A 277 11.23 -12.71 5.64
N VAL A 278 12.36 -12.62 6.35
CA VAL A 278 13.48 -11.73 6.00
C VAL A 278 14.61 -12.55 5.40
N LEU A 279 14.88 -12.31 4.13
CA LEU A 279 15.78 -13.08 3.27
C LEU A 279 16.98 -12.23 2.86
N LYS A 280 18.20 -12.74 3.06
CA LYS A 280 19.42 -12.13 2.54
C LYS A 280 19.73 -12.69 1.16
N LEU A 281 19.69 -11.82 0.16
CA LEU A 281 19.96 -12.16 -1.23
C LEU A 281 21.46 -12.12 -1.53
N SER A 282 21.89 -13.03 -2.39
CA SER A 282 23.13 -12.95 -3.16
C SER A 282 23.19 -11.66 -4.02
N HIS A 283 24.39 -11.27 -4.43
CA HIS A 283 24.61 -10.04 -5.21
C HIS A 283 23.96 -10.10 -6.62
N ASP A 284 23.85 -11.30 -7.20
CA ASP A 284 23.19 -11.56 -8.48
C ASP A 284 21.72 -11.97 -8.33
N TYR A 285 21.20 -12.03 -7.09
CA TYR A 285 19.81 -12.35 -6.76
C TYR A 285 19.34 -13.75 -7.21
N THR A 286 20.24 -14.74 -7.31
CA THR A 286 19.90 -16.14 -7.67
C THR A 286 19.84 -17.07 -6.46
N LYS A 287 20.27 -16.60 -5.29
CA LYS A 287 20.20 -17.31 -4.00
C LYS A 287 19.69 -16.39 -2.90
N ALA A 288 19.01 -16.97 -1.91
CA ALA A 288 18.57 -16.30 -0.68
C ALA A 288 18.81 -17.18 0.56
N GLU A 289 19.19 -16.53 1.66
CA GLU A 289 19.32 -17.15 2.99
C GLU A 289 18.24 -16.58 3.92
N LEU A 290 17.48 -17.44 4.61
CA LEU A 290 16.50 -17.01 5.61
C LEU A 290 17.22 -16.51 6.87
N VAL A 291 17.13 -15.21 7.15
CA VAL A 291 17.78 -14.55 8.31
C VAL A 291 16.86 -14.52 9.52
N ARG A 292 15.56 -14.25 9.30
CA ARG A 292 14.58 -14.09 10.37
C ARG A 292 13.17 -14.38 9.85
N THR A 293 12.35 -15.01 10.69
CA THR A 293 10.91 -15.11 10.52
C THR A 293 10.21 -14.34 11.65
N VAL A 294 9.09 -13.69 11.36
CA VAL A 294 8.27 -12.94 12.34
C VAL A 294 6.81 -13.32 12.21
N HIS A 295 6.13 -13.53 13.33
CA HIS A 295 4.70 -13.84 13.42
C HIS A 295 4.01 -12.94 14.44
N GLY A 296 2.68 -12.86 14.42
CA GLY A 296 1.89 -12.09 15.39
C GLY A 296 1.95 -10.59 15.13
N HIS A 297 2.25 -9.77 16.15
CA HIS A 297 2.26 -8.30 16.05
C HIS A 297 0.95 -7.66 15.54
N GLY A 298 -0.20 -8.32 15.75
CA GLY A 298 -1.50 -7.87 15.24
C GLY A 298 -1.71 -8.09 13.75
N MET A 299 -0.89 -8.95 13.12
CA MET A 299 -1.17 -9.53 11.82
C MET A 299 -2.28 -10.58 11.94
N HIS A 300 -3.18 -10.60 10.95
CA HIS A 300 -4.28 -11.54 10.82
C HIS A 300 -4.49 -11.79 9.33
N SER A 301 -4.06 -12.95 8.80
CA SER A 301 -4.07 -13.25 7.36
C SER A 301 -3.64 -12.04 6.49
N PRO A 302 -2.36 -11.61 6.63
CA PRO A 302 -1.84 -10.45 5.91
C PRO A 302 -1.44 -10.80 4.49
N SER A 303 -1.69 -9.89 3.55
CA SER A 303 -1.28 -10.03 2.14
C SER A 303 0.09 -9.39 1.89
N THR A 304 0.18 -8.07 2.07
CA THR A 304 1.35 -7.29 1.67
C THR A 304 1.70 -6.16 2.65
N ALA A 305 2.74 -5.42 2.31
CA ALA A 305 3.38 -4.45 3.20
C ALA A 305 3.87 -3.20 2.47
N ALA A 306 3.93 -2.09 3.19
CA ALA A 306 4.64 -0.90 2.76
C ALA A 306 5.65 -0.43 3.83
N VAL A 307 6.84 -0.01 3.39
CA VAL A 307 7.89 0.50 4.28
C VAL A 307 7.54 1.88 4.82
N ASP A 308 7.64 2.09 6.13
CA ASP A 308 7.61 3.41 6.78
C ASP A 308 8.78 3.56 7.77
N GLY A 309 9.90 4.10 7.27
CA GLY A 309 11.12 4.29 8.06
C GLY A 309 11.80 2.98 8.44
N HIS A 310 11.68 2.58 9.71
CA HIS A 310 12.18 1.32 10.26
C HIS A 310 11.07 0.26 10.43
N ASP A 311 9.82 0.63 10.24
CA ASP A 311 8.68 -0.27 10.41
C ASP A 311 8.09 -0.67 9.06
N LEU A 312 7.31 -1.74 9.08
CA LEU A 312 6.41 -2.14 8.01
C LEU A 312 4.98 -1.80 8.40
N LEU A 313 4.23 -1.28 7.44
CA LEU A 313 2.78 -1.17 7.46
C LEU A 313 2.24 -2.42 6.77
N ILE A 314 1.81 -3.42 7.55
CA ILE A 314 1.24 -4.69 7.07
C ILE A 314 -0.27 -4.54 6.95
N VAL A 315 -0.88 -4.93 5.84
CA VAL A 315 -2.34 -4.91 5.69
C VAL A 315 -2.95 -6.29 5.92
N ASN A 316 -3.97 -6.36 6.77
CA ASN A 316 -4.64 -7.61 7.16
C ASN A 316 -5.82 -7.89 6.22
N PHE A 317 -5.61 -8.77 5.25
CA PHE A 317 -6.53 -9.05 4.16
C PHE A 317 -7.73 -9.87 4.61
N GLN A 318 -7.49 -10.98 5.31
CA GLN A 318 -8.51 -11.87 5.89
C GLN A 318 -9.62 -12.29 4.91
N PHE A 319 -9.31 -12.43 3.62
CA PHE A 319 -10.26 -12.87 2.62
C PHE A 319 -10.63 -14.34 2.82
N GLN A 320 -11.89 -14.68 2.59
CA GLN A 320 -12.50 -16.00 2.85
C GLN A 320 -12.41 -16.52 4.31
N ILE A 321 -11.81 -15.78 5.24
CA ILE A 321 -11.86 -16.08 6.67
C ILE A 321 -13.32 -15.98 7.16
N THR A 322 -13.83 -17.05 7.78
CA THR A 322 -15.24 -17.15 8.18
C THR A 322 -15.68 -16.08 9.19
N ASN A 323 -14.77 -15.70 10.10
CA ASN A 323 -14.99 -14.68 11.13
C ASN A 323 -13.79 -13.72 11.14
N PRO A 324 -13.73 -12.72 10.24
CA PRO A 324 -12.61 -11.80 10.18
C PRO A 324 -12.57 -10.90 11.41
N VAL A 325 -11.38 -10.54 11.86
CA VAL A 325 -11.16 -9.57 12.94
C VAL A 325 -11.50 -8.17 12.41
N LEU A 326 -12.48 -7.53 13.06
CA LEU A 326 -12.98 -6.20 12.68
C LEU A 326 -12.70 -5.14 13.76
N PRO A 327 -12.52 -3.85 13.38
CA PRO A 327 -12.45 -3.36 12.00
C PRO A 327 -11.20 -3.88 11.28
N PHE A 328 -11.28 -4.06 9.96
CA PHE A 328 -10.10 -4.30 9.14
C PHE A 328 -9.03 -3.24 9.41
N ASN A 329 -7.75 -3.60 9.33
CA ASN A 329 -6.68 -2.69 9.73
C ASN A 329 -5.39 -2.87 8.93
N VAL A 330 -4.53 -1.87 9.07
CA VAL A 330 -3.09 -1.98 8.83
C VAL A 330 -2.39 -2.05 10.17
N ALA A 331 -1.56 -3.06 10.41
CA ALA A 331 -0.68 -3.17 11.57
C ALA A 331 0.68 -2.51 11.30
N ARG A 332 1.26 -1.86 12.31
CA ARG A 332 2.66 -1.38 12.27
C ARG A 332 3.55 -2.39 12.96
N VAL A 333 4.47 -3.01 12.22
CA VAL A 333 5.35 -4.08 12.69
C VAL A 333 6.81 -3.66 12.56
N HIS A 334 7.60 -3.89 13.61
CA HIS A 334 9.05 -3.61 13.63
C HIS A 334 9.83 -4.90 13.29
N VAL A 335 10.69 -4.84 12.27
CA VAL A 335 11.33 -6.01 11.63
C VAL A 335 12.85 -5.87 11.54
#